data_AF-A0A1R0H0G9-F1
#
_entry.id   AF-A0A1R0H0G9-F1
#
_cell.length_a   1.000
_cell.length_b   1.000
_cell.length_c   1.000
_cell.angle_alpha   90.00
_cell.angle_beta   90.00
_cell.angle_gamma   90.00
#
_symmetry.space_group_name_H-M   'P 1'
#
loop_
_entity.id
_entity.type
_entity.pdbx_description
1 polymer ?
#
loop_
_entity_poly.entity_id
_entity_poly.type
_entity_poly.pdbx_seq_one_letter_code
_entity_poly.pdbx_strand_id
1 'polypeptide(L)'
;MDVLAASKFTSKLGVGFELAKVSNSSGLRSNQNAVGRMIDQIFYAGFNCRPNRVIADRKLNISDHMLISDTFNIKGLEFFKIKKKSTLQNRRQLMSN
;
A
#
# COMPACT_ATOMS: atom_id res chain seq x y z
N MET A 1 -1.36 17.45 -5.43
CA MET A 1 -0.50 16.31 -5.05
C MET A 1 0.71 16.44 -5.96
N ASP A 2 1.94 16.24 -5.49
CA ASP A 2 3.10 16.34 -6.40
C ASP A 2 3.23 15.07 -7.25
N VAL A 3 2.33 14.94 -8.23
CA VAL A 3 2.24 13.79 -9.14
C VAL A 3 3.51 13.63 -9.97
N LEU A 4 4.20 14.74 -10.28
CA LEU A 4 5.45 14.71 -11.04
C LEU A 4 6.59 14.12 -10.20
N ALA A 5 6.71 14.54 -8.93
CA ALA A 5 7.66 13.93 -8.01
C ALA A 5 7.33 12.45 -7.76
N ALA A 6 6.06 12.12 -7.58
CA ALA A 6 5.56 10.76 -7.40
C ALA A 6 5.89 9.85 -8.59
N SER A 7 5.67 10.35 -9.80
CA SER A 7 5.97 9.66 -11.06
C SER A 7 7.46 9.43 -11.23
N LYS A 8 8.30 10.45 -10.96
CA LYS A 8 9.76 10.29 -10.98
C LYS A 8 10.25 9.27 -9.95
N PHE A 9 9.63 9.25 -8.77
CA PHE A 9 9.96 8.29 -7.72
C PHE A 9 9.62 6.85 -8.13
N THR A 10 8.40 6.62 -8.63
CA THR A 10 7.97 5.31 -9.13
C THR A 10 8.81 4.82 -10.30
N SER A 11 9.15 5.69 -11.26
CA SER A 11 10.04 5.33 -12.37
C SER A 11 11.45 4.91 -11.92
N LYS A 12 11.96 5.48 -10.82
CA LYS A 12 13.27 5.08 -10.26
C LYS A 12 13.24 3.75 -9.54
N LEU A 13 12.11 3.39 -8.93
CA LEU A 13 11.98 2.14 -8.19
C LEU A 13 11.86 0.92 -9.11
N GLY A 14 11.45 1.08 -10.38
CA GLY A 14 11.39 0.02 -11.38
C GLY A 14 10.33 -1.07 -11.14
N VAL A 15 9.67 -1.04 -9.99
CA VAL A 15 8.56 -1.91 -9.60
C VAL A 15 7.25 -1.24 -10.00
N GLY A 16 6.31 -1.99 -10.58
CA GLY A 16 5.02 -1.52 -11.12
C GLY A 16 4.05 -0.99 -10.05
N PHE A 17 4.50 -0.01 -9.28
CA PHE A 17 3.74 0.70 -8.27
C PHE A 17 2.79 1.69 -8.93
N GLU A 18 1.54 1.65 -8.52
CA GLU A 18 0.53 2.66 -8.82
C GLU A 18 0.43 3.67 -7.68
N LEU A 19 0.27 4.95 -8.03
CA LEU A 19 0.05 6.03 -7.08
C LEU A 19 -1.43 6.08 -6.69
N ALA A 20 -1.71 6.00 -5.39
CA ALA A 20 -3.06 6.14 -4.86
C ALA A 20 -3.52 7.61 -4.94
N LYS A 21 -4.62 7.86 -5.67
CA LYS A 21 -5.14 9.24 -5.87
C LYS A 21 -5.94 9.72 -4.66
N VAL A 22 -5.42 10.73 -3.97
CA VAL A 22 -6.11 11.44 -2.88
C VAL A 22 -7.31 12.21 -3.43
N SER A 23 -8.50 11.83 -2.98
CA SER A 23 -9.78 12.31 -3.51
C SER A 23 -10.18 13.72 -3.03
N ASN A 24 -9.81 14.09 -1.81
CA ASN A 24 -10.23 15.33 -1.15
C ASN A 24 -9.10 16.37 -1.04
N SER A 25 -8.12 16.30 -1.93
CA SER A 25 -6.96 17.18 -1.89
C SER A 25 -6.58 17.63 -3.31
N SER A 26 -6.46 18.95 -3.50
CA SER A 26 -5.69 19.51 -4.63
C SER A 26 -4.20 19.18 -4.49
N GLY A 27 -3.81 18.66 -3.31
CA GLY A 27 -2.46 18.38 -2.81
C GLY A 27 -1.52 19.55 -2.93
N LEU A 28 -2.08 20.72 -2.69
CA LEU A 28 -1.42 21.91 -2.21
C LEU A 28 -1.72 21.99 -0.70
N ARG A 29 -0.72 22.37 0.08
CA ARG A 29 -0.86 22.61 1.52
C ARG A 29 -0.64 24.09 1.77
N SER A 30 -1.59 24.79 2.36
CA SER A 30 -1.36 26.17 2.80
C SER A 30 -0.92 26.12 4.26
N ASN A 31 0.27 26.61 4.57
CA ASN A 31 0.70 26.88 5.94
C ASN A 31 1.16 28.34 6.04
N GLN A 32 0.51 29.15 6.88
CA GLN A 32 0.88 30.53 7.19
C GLN A 32 1.43 31.32 5.98
N ASN A 33 0.61 31.50 4.95
CA ASN A 33 0.91 32.20 3.68
C ASN A 33 1.85 31.50 2.69
N ALA A 34 2.43 30.34 3.03
CA ALA A 34 3.21 29.53 2.10
C ALA A 34 2.39 28.36 1.55
N VAL A 35 2.33 28.25 0.23
CA VAL A 35 1.73 27.09 -0.45
C VAL A 35 2.81 26.02 -0.62
N GLY A 36 2.80 25.02 0.26
CA GLY A 36 3.59 23.81 0.17
C GLY A 36 2.95 22.73 -0.71
N ARG A 37 3.71 21.68 -1.01
CA ARG A 37 3.24 20.51 -1.75
C ARG A 37 2.89 19.38 -0.80
N MET A 38 1.97 18.51 -1.22
CA MET A 38 1.68 17.28 -0.50
C MET A 38 2.81 16.27 -0.71
N ILE A 39 3.59 16.02 0.34
CA ILE A 39 4.79 15.16 0.33
C ILE A 39 4.51 13.73 0.78
N ASP A 40 3.49 13.54 1.62
CA ASP A 40 3.01 12.22 2.01
C ASP A 40 2.26 11.59 0.82
N GLN A 41 2.63 10.36 0.45
CA GLN A 41 2.12 9.67 -0.73
C GLN A 41 2.00 8.17 -0.45
N ILE A 42 0.97 7.54 -1.00
CA ILE A 42 0.72 6.10 -0.88
C ILE A 42 0.89 5.46 -2.25
N PHE A 43 1.80 4.49 -2.33
CA PHE A 43 2.03 3.67 -3.52
C PHE A 43 1.61 2.23 -3.22
N TYR A 44 1.02 1.56 -4.20
CA TYR A 44 0.59 0.17 -4.06
C TYR A 44 0.96 -0.64 -5.31
N ALA A 45 1.20 -1.94 -5.13
CA ALA A 45 1.45 -2.90 -6.20
C ALA A 45 0.92 -4.28 -5.80
N GLY A 46 0.66 -5.14 -6.78
CA GLY A 46 0.29 -6.55 -6.53
C GLY A 46 -1.15 -6.78 -6.08
N PHE A 47 -1.98 -5.73 -5.96
CA PHE A 47 -3.40 -5.87 -5.73
C PHE A 47 -4.18 -5.76 -7.04
N ASN A 48 -5.11 -6.67 -7.29
CA ASN A 48 -6.04 -6.61 -8.44
C ASN A 48 -7.13 -5.54 -8.25
N CYS A 49 -7.07 -4.76 -7.17
CA CYS A 49 -8.05 -3.75 -6.83
C CYS A 49 -7.35 -2.42 -6.55
N ARG A 50 -7.88 -1.36 -7.18
CA ARG A 50 -7.54 0.01 -6.81
C ARG A 50 -8.10 0.33 -5.43
N PRO A 51 -7.47 1.25 -4.69
CA PRO A 51 -8.04 1.75 -3.45
C PRO A 51 -9.44 2.34 -3.69
N ASN A 52 -10.36 2.04 -2.78
CA ASN A 52 -11.73 2.57 -2.84
C ASN A 52 -11.75 4.07 -2.55
N ARG A 53 -10.93 4.50 -1.59
CA ARG A 53 -10.91 5.87 -1.12
C ARG A 53 -9.60 6.20 -0.42
N VAL A 54 -8.90 7.17 -0.99
CA VAL A 54 -7.74 7.81 -0.38
C VAL A 54 -8.15 9.21 0.08
N ILE A 55 -7.90 9.56 1.34
CA ILE A 55 -8.21 10.86 1.92
C ILE A 55 -7.01 11.45 2.66
N ALA A 56 -6.88 12.77 2.56
CA ALA A 56 -6.04 13.55 3.45
C ALA A 56 -6.92 14.12 4.58
N ASP A 57 -6.64 13.77 5.83
CA ASP A 57 -7.35 14.31 6.99
C ASP A 57 -6.74 15.64 7.42
N ARG A 58 -7.55 16.70 7.31
CA ARG A 58 -7.17 18.07 7.66
C ARG A 58 -7.62 18.46 9.08
N LYS A 59 -8.43 17.63 9.72
CA LYS A 59 -9.01 17.91 11.05
C LYS A 59 -8.06 17.48 12.17
N LEU A 60 -7.16 16.54 11.87
CA LEU A 60 -6.17 16.04 12.81
C LEU A 60 -4.91 16.91 12.78
N ASN A 61 -4.81 17.89 13.68
CA ASN A 61 -3.68 18.81 13.77
C ASN A 61 -2.72 18.45 14.93
N ILE A 62 -2.10 17.27 14.84
CA ILE A 62 -1.18 16.74 15.87
C ILE A 62 0.30 16.78 15.45
N SER A 63 0.57 17.14 14.20
CA SER A 63 1.91 17.15 13.60
C SER A 63 1.97 18.24 12.54
N ASP A 64 3.18 18.63 12.21
CA ASP A 64 3.54 19.40 11.02
C ASP A 64 3.34 18.62 9.70
N HIS A 65 2.86 17.38 9.73
CA HIS A 65 2.41 16.58 8.58
C HIS A 65 0.89 16.39 8.54
N MET A 66 0.34 16.20 7.33
CA MET A 66 -1.09 15.94 7.14
C MET A 66 -1.31 14.44 7.05
N LEU A 67 -2.19 13.88 7.86
CA LEU A 67 -2.51 12.46 7.80
C LEU A 67 -3.10 12.12 6.43
N ILE A 68 -2.59 11.06 5.80
CA ILE A 68 -3.19 10.46 4.61
C ILE A 68 -3.58 9.03 4.93
N SER A 69 -4.81 8.66 4.60
CA SER A 69 -5.36 7.33 4.83
C SER A 69 -5.94 6.77 3.55
N ASP A 70 -5.77 5.47 3.37
CA ASP A 70 -6.31 4.73 2.24
C ASP A 70 -7.14 3.54 2.71
N THR A 71 -8.12 3.13 1.90
CA THR A 71 -9.00 1.99 2.17
C THR A 71 -9.01 1.07 0.96
N PHE A 72 -8.53 -0.15 1.14
CA PHE A 72 -8.52 -1.20 0.12
C PHE A 72 -9.65 -2.20 0.35
N ASN A 73 -10.31 -2.62 -0.72
CA ASN A 73 -11.21 -3.78 -0.69
C ASN A 73 -10.51 -4.98 -1.32
N ILE A 74 -9.71 -5.67 -0.51
CA ILE A 74 -8.92 -6.81 -0.94
C ILE A 74 -9.85 -8.03 -1.01
N LYS A 75 -10.24 -8.41 -2.23
CA LYS A 75 -10.98 -9.66 -2.47
C LYS A 75 -10.00 -10.81 -2.64
N GLY A 76 -10.30 -11.96 -2.02
CA GLY A 76 -9.53 -13.18 -2.23
C GLY A 76 -8.23 -13.25 -1.43
N LEU A 77 -8.21 -12.75 -0.19
CA LEU A 77 -7.16 -13.07 0.77
C LEU A 77 -7.29 -14.54 1.18
N GLU A 78 -6.97 -15.44 0.26
CA GLU A 78 -6.75 -16.84 0.60
C GLU A 78 -5.44 -16.88 1.37
N PHE A 79 -5.53 -16.93 2.70
CA PHE A 79 -4.41 -17.36 3.51
C PHE A 79 -3.99 -18.72 2.97
N PHE A 80 -2.86 -18.77 2.28
CA PHE A 80 -2.23 -20.04 1.93
C PHE A 80 -2.01 -20.76 3.26
N LYS A 81 -2.93 -21.67 3.59
CA LYS A 81 -2.72 -22.64 4.66
C LYS A 81 -1.49 -23.40 4.21
N ILE A 82 -0.35 -23.09 4.83
CA ILE A 82 0.87 -23.86 4.66
C ILE A 82 0.49 -25.29 5.02
N LYS A 83 0.27 -26.14 4.02
CA LYS A 83 0.11 -27.57 4.26
C LYS A 83 1.47 -28.05 4.77
N LYS A 84 1.61 -28.18 6.09
CA LYS A 84 2.68 -28.99 6.68
C LYS A 84 2.53 -30.38 6.08
N LYS A 85 3.38 -30.74 5.12
CA LYS A 85 3.61 -32.14 4.76
C LYS A 85 4.37 -32.75 5.94
N SER A 86 3.67 -33.43 6.85
CA SER A 86 4.33 -34.29 7.84
C SER A 86 4.76 -35.58 7.13
N THR A 87 6.05 -35.63 6.81
CA THR A 87 6.73 -36.76 6.17
C THR A 87 6.93 -37.92 7.15
N LEU A 88 5.85 -38.59 7.59
CA LEU A 88 5.95 -39.68 8.60
C LEU A 88 5.14 -40.95 8.27
N GLN A 89 4.81 -41.22 7.01
CA GLN A 89 4.18 -42.51 6.63
C GLN A 89 5.04 -43.45 5.77
N ASN A 90 6.24 -43.05 5.33
CA ASN A 90 7.09 -43.90 4.46
C ASN A 90 8.22 -44.68 5.18
N ARG A 91 8.17 -44.87 6.51
CA ARG A 91 9.19 -45.65 7.24
C ARG A 91 8.76 -47.04 7.72
N ARG A 92 7.51 -47.48 7.50
CA ARG A 92 7.06 -48.83 7.92
C ARG A 92 7.14 -49.92 6.84
N GLN A 93 7.48 -49.60 5.60
CA GLN A 93 7.60 -50.58 4.50
C GLN A 93 9.04 -51.04 4.18
N LEU A 94 10.05 -50.52 4.88
CA LEU A 94 11.46 -50.87 4.64
C LEU A 94 12.11 -51.72 5.75
N MET A 95 11.33 -52.25 6.70
CA MET A 95 11.83 -53.17 7.75
C MET A 95 11.13 -54.52 7.76
N SER A 96 10.43 -54.88 6.68
CA SER A 96 9.88 -56.23 6.47
C SER A 96 10.31 -56.74 5.10
N ASN A 97 11.59 -57.08 4.97
CA ASN A 97 12.13 -58.01 3.96
C ASN A 97 13.37 -58.66 4.57
#